data_AF-A0A7S3M7N3-F1
#
_entry.id   AF-A0A7S3M7N3-F1
#
_cell.length_a   1.000
_cell.length_b   1.000
_cell.length_c   1.000
_cell.angle_alpha   90.00
_cell.angle_beta   90.00
_cell.angle_gamma   90.00
#
_symmetry.space_group_name_H-M   'P 1'
#
loop_
_entity.id
_entity.type
_entity.pdbx_description
1 polymer ?
#
loop_
_entity_poly.entity_id
_entity_poly.type
_entity_poly.pdbx_seq_one_letter_code
_entity_poly.pdbx_strand_id
1 'polypeptide(L)'
;ARARLIIYAKGLDASGAVGVEPPSVLGGLGSPEFRALNPQGKMPLLKTATGMPIYESDTIARYLVDAHADVAPSFTPATPELRALDNLIARVHDVYLVALQACLYKATPPFGTFQSRWKALGELKRQVKVIAGLASEEGPFL
;
A
#
# COMPACT_ATOMS: atom_id res chain seq x y z
N ALA A 1 4.68 1.60 3.23
CA ALA A 1 5.25 2.62 2.32
C ALA A 1 4.15 3.52 1.73
N ARG A 2 3.13 2.97 1.05
CA ARG A 2 2.05 3.72 0.36
C ARG A 2 1.41 4.85 1.17
N ALA A 3 0.92 4.56 2.38
CA ALA A 3 0.29 5.58 3.24
C ALA A 3 1.22 6.75 3.59
N ARG A 4 2.49 6.47 3.95
CA ARG A 4 3.48 7.52 4.27
C ARG A 4 3.77 8.41 3.07
N LEU A 5 3.80 7.87 1.85
CA LEU A 5 3.98 8.67 0.63
C LEU A 5 2.91 9.76 0.51
N ILE A 6 1.64 9.40 0.73
CA ILE A 6 0.53 10.36 0.67
C ILE A 6 0.60 11.37 1.82
N ILE A 7 0.86 10.90 3.05
CA ILE A 7 1.00 11.75 4.24
C ILE A 7 2.05 12.84 3.99
N TYR A 8 3.23 12.45 3.54
CA TYR A 8 4.34 13.40 3.33
C TYR A 8 4.12 14.28 2.11
N ALA A 9 3.63 13.74 1.00
CA ALA A 9 3.40 14.53 -0.20
C ALA A 9 2.34 15.63 0.00
N LYS A 10 1.33 15.37 0.84
CA LYS A 10 0.30 16.36 1.24
C LYS A 10 0.70 17.19 2.47
N GLY A 11 1.87 16.96 3.08
CA GLY A 11 2.31 17.67 4.29
C GLY A 11 1.40 17.46 5.51
N LEU A 12 0.73 16.31 5.60
CA LEU A 12 -0.22 16.01 6.68
C LEU A 12 0.47 15.77 8.03
N ASP A 13 1.71 15.29 8.00
CA ASP A 13 2.55 15.18 9.20
C ASP A 13 3.04 16.55 9.67
N ALA A 14 3.53 17.38 8.74
CA ALA A 14 4.05 18.71 9.05
C ALA A 14 2.96 19.66 9.60
N SER A 15 1.73 19.53 9.11
CA SER A 15 0.57 20.28 9.62
C SER A 15 -0.01 19.72 10.93
N GLY A 16 0.44 18.53 11.36
CA GLY A 16 -0.10 17.83 12.53
C GLY A 16 -1.46 17.15 12.29
N ALA A 17 -1.95 17.12 11.05
CA ALA A 17 -3.20 16.44 10.70
C ALA A 17 -3.12 14.92 10.84
N VAL A 18 -1.94 14.32 10.59
CA VAL A 18 -1.70 12.87 10.73
C VAL A 18 -0.36 12.61 11.43
N GLY A 19 -0.43 12.04 12.63
CA GLY A 19 0.76 11.55 13.35
C GLY A 19 1.23 10.19 12.85
N VAL A 20 2.55 9.95 12.86
CA VAL A 20 3.16 8.67 12.48
C VAL A 20 3.97 8.11 13.64
N GLU A 21 3.41 7.11 14.32
CA GLU A 21 4.00 6.52 15.51
C GLU A 21 4.52 5.08 15.24
N PRO A 22 5.55 4.63 15.98
CA PRO A 22 5.97 3.23 15.96
C PRO A 22 4.95 2.34 16.66
N PRO A 23 4.81 1.05 16.28
CA PRO A 23 3.83 0.15 16.91
C PRO A 23 4.09 -0.10 18.40
N SER A 24 5.28 0.24 18.92
CA SER A 24 5.62 0.15 20.34
C SER A 24 4.72 1.02 21.24
N VAL A 25 4.12 2.09 20.71
CA VAL A 25 3.12 2.89 21.44
C VAL A 25 1.85 2.09 21.77
N LEU A 26 1.61 0.98 21.07
CA LEU A 26 0.54 0.01 21.30
C LEU A 26 1.11 -1.33 21.77
N GLY A 27 2.29 -1.37 22.38
CA GLY A 27 2.91 -2.61 22.87
C GLY A 27 3.54 -3.50 21.77
N GLY A 28 3.55 -3.06 20.51
CA GLY A 28 4.13 -3.79 19.39
C GLY A 28 3.14 -4.65 18.60
N LEU A 29 3.57 -5.19 17.45
CA LEU A 29 2.68 -5.87 16.50
C LEU A 29 1.99 -7.14 17.04
N GLY A 30 2.60 -7.79 18.04
CA GLY A 30 2.08 -9.00 18.65
C GLY A 30 1.20 -8.75 19.88
N SER A 31 1.07 -7.50 20.33
CA SER A 31 0.35 -7.19 21.56
C SER A 31 -1.17 -7.39 21.38
N PRO A 32 -1.90 -7.69 22.47
CA PRO A 32 -3.36 -7.69 22.47
C PRO A 32 -3.94 -6.34 22.00
N GLU A 33 -3.32 -5.22 22.41
CA GLU A 33 -3.78 -3.87 22.12
C GLU A 33 -3.68 -3.55 20.62
N PHE A 34 -2.59 -3.91 19.96
CA PHE A 34 -2.44 -3.72 18.52
C PHE A 34 -3.39 -4.66 17.75
N ARG A 35 -3.51 -5.92 18.18
CA ARG A 35 -4.37 -6.91 17.52
C ARG A 35 -5.85 -6.62 17.66
N ALA A 36 -6.27 -5.93 18.72
CA ALA A 36 -7.63 -5.44 18.86
C ALA A 36 -8.01 -4.42 17.76
N LEU A 37 -7.03 -3.68 17.22
CA LEU A 37 -7.23 -2.70 16.15
C LEU A 37 -6.94 -3.27 14.75
N ASN A 38 -5.91 -4.10 14.62
CA ASN A 38 -5.62 -4.86 13.40
C ASN A 38 -5.45 -6.34 13.74
N PRO A 39 -6.49 -7.17 13.54
CA PRO A 39 -6.43 -8.61 13.81
C PRO A 39 -5.32 -9.35 13.07
N GLN A 40 -4.84 -8.82 11.93
CA GLN A 40 -3.73 -9.41 11.17
C GLN A 40 -2.36 -9.21 11.85
N GLY A 41 -2.24 -8.25 12.78
CA GLY A 41 -1.00 -7.91 13.46
C GLY A 41 0.08 -7.41 12.49
N LYS A 42 -0.31 -6.68 11.44
CA LYS A 42 0.59 -6.14 10.41
C LYS A 42 0.56 -4.62 10.38
N MET A 43 1.63 -4.04 9.86
CA MET A 43 1.64 -2.63 9.48
C MET A 43 1.24 -2.49 8.01
N PRO A 44 0.65 -1.33 7.61
CA PRO A 44 0.25 -0.20 8.46
C PRO A 44 -1.13 -0.37 9.13
N LEU A 45 -1.38 0.46 10.14
CA LEU A 45 -2.67 0.67 10.82
C LEU A 45 -2.87 2.19 10.95
N LEU A 46 -4.06 2.68 10.60
CA LEU A 46 -4.50 4.06 10.81
C LEU A 46 -5.63 4.06 11.83
N LYS A 47 -5.60 5.02 12.77
CA LYS A 47 -6.78 5.39 13.57
C LYS A 47 -7.31 6.71 13.03
N THR A 48 -8.58 6.74 12.61
CA THR A 48 -9.21 7.99 12.17
C THR A 48 -9.44 8.93 13.34
N ALA A 49 -9.81 10.19 13.06
CA ALA A 49 -10.21 11.15 14.10
C ALA A 49 -11.42 10.67 14.94
N THR A 50 -12.28 9.81 14.37
CA THR A 50 -13.41 9.19 15.06
C THR A 50 -13.04 7.92 15.83
N GLY A 51 -11.76 7.54 15.84
CA GLY A 51 -11.25 6.35 16.53
C GLY A 51 -11.45 5.03 15.77
N MET A 52 -12.04 5.07 14.58
CA MET A 52 -12.20 3.88 13.73
C MET A 52 -10.83 3.36 13.26
N PRO A 53 -10.50 2.08 13.47
CA PRO A 53 -9.28 1.50 12.93
C PRO A 53 -9.45 1.14 11.45
N ILE A 54 -8.47 1.52 10.63
CA ILE A 54 -8.35 1.09 9.23
C ILE A 54 -7.01 0.40 9.06
N TYR A 55 -7.03 -0.81 8.53
CA TYR A 55 -5.84 -1.58 8.12
C TYR A 55 -5.88 -1.83 6.61
N GLU A 56 -4.82 -2.41 6.06
CA GLU A 56 -4.50 -2.49 4.63
C GLU A 56 -3.99 -1.18 4.01
N SER A 57 -2.79 -1.24 3.42
CA SER A 57 -2.10 -0.02 2.99
C SER A 57 -2.77 0.69 1.82
N ASP A 58 -3.50 -0.03 0.96
CA ASP A 58 -4.28 0.56 -0.14
C ASP A 58 -5.52 1.29 0.38
N THR A 59 -6.25 0.64 1.28
CA THR A 59 -7.46 1.20 1.91
C THR A 59 -7.12 2.46 2.68
N ILE A 60 -6.04 2.45 3.48
CA ILE A 60 -5.55 3.62 4.20
C ILE A 60 -5.16 4.74 3.21
N ALA A 61 -4.45 4.41 2.13
CA ALA A 61 -4.06 5.38 1.12
C ALA A 61 -5.28 6.07 0.50
N ARG A 62 -6.28 5.30 0.07
CA ARG A 62 -7.53 5.82 -0.51
C ARG A 62 -8.29 6.70 0.48
N TYR A 63 -8.40 6.25 1.73
CA TYR A 63 -9.03 7.04 2.79
C TYR A 63 -8.31 8.39 3.00
N LEU A 64 -6.98 8.42 3.04
CA LEU A 64 -6.21 9.66 3.20
C LEU A 64 -6.38 10.60 2.00
N VAL A 65 -6.49 10.06 0.78
CA VAL A 65 -6.75 10.87 -0.42
C VAL A 65 -8.14 11.48 -0.39
N ASP A 66 -9.15 10.73 0.05
CA ASP A 66 -10.54 11.18 0.17
C ASP A 66 -10.73 12.19 1.32
N ALA A 67 -10.29 11.83 2.53
CA ALA A 67 -10.42 12.66 3.73
C ALA A 67 -9.64 13.98 3.67
N HIS A 68 -8.63 14.06 2.80
CA HIS A 68 -7.82 15.25 2.56
C HIS A 68 -7.78 15.63 1.07
N ALA A 69 -8.94 15.55 0.41
CA ALA A 69 -9.09 15.88 -1.00
C ALA A 69 -8.83 17.36 -1.31
N ASP A 70 -9.02 18.23 -0.31
CA ASP A 70 -8.79 19.68 -0.35
C ASP A 70 -7.30 20.07 -0.21
N VAL A 71 -6.44 19.13 0.23
CA VAL A 71 -5.01 19.37 0.43
C VAL A 71 -4.22 18.93 -0.81
N ALA A 72 -3.47 19.84 -1.43
CA ALA A 72 -2.62 19.53 -2.58
C ALA A 72 -1.38 18.66 -2.19
N PRO A 73 -0.83 17.85 -3.11
CA PRO A 73 -1.32 17.59 -4.46
C PRO A 73 -2.52 16.62 -4.48
N SER A 74 -3.27 16.63 -5.57
CA SER A 74 -4.30 15.63 -5.83
C SER A 74 -3.66 14.30 -6.24
N PHE A 75 -4.19 13.21 -5.70
CA PHE A 75 -3.86 11.83 -6.09
C PHE A 75 -5.06 11.14 -6.74
N THR A 76 -6.11 11.90 -7.09
CA THR A 76 -7.33 11.36 -7.68
C THR A 76 -7.32 11.65 -9.17
N PRO A 77 -7.29 10.63 -10.05
CA PRO A 77 -7.42 10.84 -11.48
C PRO A 77 -8.76 11.48 -11.86
N ALA A 78 -8.75 12.29 -12.93
CA ALA A 78 -9.87 13.16 -13.28
C ALA A 78 -11.13 12.40 -13.75
N THR A 79 -10.97 11.30 -14.48
CA THR A 79 -12.11 10.56 -15.07
C THR A 79 -12.37 9.23 -14.34
N PRO A 80 -13.59 8.66 -14.46
CA PRO A 80 -13.87 7.31 -13.97
C PRO A 80 -12.94 6.25 -14.56
N GLU A 81 -12.60 6.34 -15.84
CA GLU A 81 -11.74 5.38 -16.54
C GLU A 81 -10.31 5.42 -16.01
N LEU A 82 -9.77 6.63 -15.78
CA LEU A 82 -8.43 6.78 -15.20
C LEU A 82 -8.40 6.31 -13.73
N ARG A 83 -9.49 6.52 -12.98
CA ARG A 83 -9.64 5.96 -11.63
C ARG A 83 -9.72 4.43 -11.65
N ALA A 84 -10.41 3.85 -12.62
CA ALA A 84 -10.46 2.41 -12.81
C ALA A 84 -9.07 1.84 -13.15
N LEU A 85 -8.30 2.53 -13.99
CA LEU A 85 -6.94 2.16 -14.34
C LEU A 85 -6.00 2.20 -13.13
N ASP A 86 -6.00 3.30 -12.35
CA ASP A 86 -5.26 3.42 -11.09
C ASP A 86 -5.58 2.25 -10.14
N ASN A 87 -6.88 1.96 -9.96
CA ASN A 87 -7.34 0.85 -9.14
C ASN A 87 -6.83 -0.50 -9.67
N LEU A 88 -6.91 -0.72 -10.98
CA LEU A 88 -6.46 -1.95 -11.61
C LEU A 88 -4.97 -2.17 -11.38
N ILE A 89 -4.14 -1.15 -11.57
CA ILE A 89 -2.70 -1.21 -11.33
C ILE A 89 -2.41 -1.58 -9.87
N ALA A 90 -3.05 -0.89 -8.91
CA ALA A 90 -2.88 -1.19 -7.48
C ALA A 90 -3.30 -2.62 -7.14
N ARG A 91 -4.41 -3.10 -7.71
CA ARG A 91 -4.89 -4.49 -7.52
C ARG A 91 -3.95 -5.52 -8.14
N VAL A 92 -3.44 -5.29 -9.34
CA VAL A 92 -2.48 -6.19 -10.00
C VAL A 92 -1.20 -6.28 -9.18
N HIS A 93 -0.69 -5.15 -8.70
CA HIS A 93 0.45 -5.11 -7.78
C HIS A 93 0.17 -5.94 -6.52
N ASP A 94 -0.90 -5.65 -5.79
CA ASP A 94 -1.15 -6.28 -4.48
C ASP A 94 -1.47 -7.78 -4.58
N VAL A 95 -2.18 -8.21 -5.63
CA VAL A 95 -2.56 -9.63 -5.79
C VAL A 95 -1.46 -10.47 -6.39
N TYR A 96 -0.80 -9.99 -7.45
CA TYR A 96 0.06 -10.83 -8.26
C TYR A 96 1.54 -10.55 -8.06
N LEU A 97 1.94 -9.29 -7.85
CA LEU A 97 3.35 -8.94 -7.66
C LEU A 97 3.78 -9.15 -6.20
N VAL A 98 3.04 -8.62 -5.24
CA VAL A 98 3.38 -8.72 -3.81
C VAL A 98 3.39 -10.17 -3.32
N ALA A 99 2.51 -11.03 -3.84
CA ALA A 99 2.50 -12.46 -3.54
C ALA A 99 3.84 -13.16 -3.83
N LEU A 100 4.65 -12.59 -4.73
CA LEU A 100 5.94 -13.12 -5.15
C LEU A 100 7.12 -12.41 -4.49
N GLN A 101 6.89 -11.29 -3.79
CA GLN A 101 7.94 -10.43 -3.24
C GLN A 101 8.91 -11.19 -2.32
N ALA A 102 8.44 -12.24 -1.66
CA ALA A 102 9.25 -13.14 -0.84
C ALA A 102 10.49 -13.71 -1.58
N CYS A 103 10.44 -13.88 -2.90
CA CYS A 103 11.58 -14.37 -3.68
C CYS A 103 12.81 -13.44 -3.64
N LEU A 104 12.60 -12.16 -3.29
CA LEU A 104 13.66 -11.14 -3.24
C LEU A 104 14.47 -11.20 -1.96
N TYR A 105 13.90 -11.70 -0.86
CA TYR A 105 14.53 -11.57 0.47
C TYR A 105 14.45 -12.80 1.37
N LYS A 106 13.46 -13.70 1.21
CA LYS A 106 13.43 -14.93 2.01
C LYS A 106 14.55 -15.87 1.57
N ALA A 107 15.15 -16.59 2.52
CA ALA A 107 16.23 -17.53 2.22
C ALA A 107 15.73 -18.80 1.50
N THR A 108 14.59 -19.34 1.95
CA THR A 108 14.04 -20.62 1.50
C THR A 108 12.60 -20.47 0.99
N PRO A 109 12.14 -21.40 0.11
CA PRO A 109 10.76 -21.44 -0.35
C PRO A 109 9.76 -21.76 0.77
N PRO A 110 8.45 -21.57 0.54
CA PRO A 110 7.84 -21.13 -0.71
C PRO A 110 7.98 -19.62 -0.98
N PHE A 111 8.13 -19.26 -2.25
CA PHE A 111 8.10 -17.88 -2.74
C PHE A 111 6.76 -17.64 -3.45
N GLY A 112 5.72 -17.35 -2.66
CA GLY A 112 4.34 -17.42 -3.13
C GLY A 112 3.95 -18.86 -3.38
N THR A 113 3.54 -19.21 -4.60
CA THR A 113 3.21 -20.58 -5.01
C THR A 113 4.42 -21.36 -5.54
N PHE A 114 5.59 -20.73 -5.65
CA PHE A 114 6.77 -21.32 -6.29
C PHE A 114 7.75 -21.92 -5.26
N GLN A 115 8.25 -23.12 -5.56
CA GLN A 115 9.35 -23.75 -4.82
C GLN A 115 10.73 -23.34 -5.34
N SER A 116 10.82 -22.88 -6.60
CA SER A 116 12.06 -22.39 -7.21
C SER A 116 12.10 -20.87 -7.22
N ARG A 117 13.15 -20.27 -6.65
CA ARG A 117 13.39 -18.82 -6.71
C ARG A 117 13.45 -18.32 -8.14
N TRP A 118 14.05 -19.09 -9.04
CA TRP A 118 14.22 -18.70 -10.44
C TRP A 118 12.89 -18.63 -11.20
N LYS A 119 11.99 -19.60 -10.96
CA LYS A 119 10.62 -19.53 -11.49
C LYS A 119 9.84 -18.35 -10.90
N ALA A 120 9.96 -18.11 -9.59
CA ALA A 120 9.31 -16.98 -8.93
C ALA A 120 9.79 -15.62 -9.49
N LEU A 121 11.09 -15.46 -9.72
CA LEU A 121 11.68 -14.25 -10.32
C LEU A 121 11.27 -14.08 -11.79
N GLY A 122 11.17 -15.18 -12.54
CA GLY A 122 10.61 -15.15 -13.89
C GLY A 122 9.17 -14.63 -13.92
N GLU A 123 8.33 -15.11 -13.00
CA GLU A 123 6.95 -14.63 -12.87
C GLU A 123 6.89 -13.19 -12.36
N LEU A 124 7.71 -12.80 -11.37
CA LEU A 124 7.81 -11.42 -10.89
C LEU A 124 8.13 -10.46 -12.06
N LYS A 125 9.11 -10.81 -12.90
CA LYS A 125 9.47 -10.05 -14.11
C LYS A 125 8.28 -9.95 -15.08
N ARG A 126 7.50 -11.02 -15.25
CA ARG A 126 6.30 -11.00 -16.10
C ARG A 126 5.24 -10.04 -15.54
N GLN A 127 5.00 -10.07 -14.22
CA GLN A 127 4.00 -9.21 -13.57
C GLN A 127 4.39 -7.73 -13.63
N VAL A 128 5.69 -7.41 -13.52
CA VAL A 128 6.19 -6.05 -13.75
C VAL A 128 5.88 -5.57 -15.16
N LYS A 129 6.04 -6.43 -16.19
CA LYS A 129 5.67 -6.08 -17.57
C LYS A 129 4.16 -5.86 -17.73
N VAL A 130 3.32 -6.60 -17.01
CA VAL A 130 1.86 -6.39 -17.03
C VAL A 130 1.53 -5.00 -16.50
N ILE A 131 2.10 -4.61 -15.34
CA ILE A 131 1.90 -3.26 -14.79
C ILE A 131 2.43 -2.20 -15.75
N ALA A 132 3.61 -2.40 -16.34
CA ALA A 132 4.17 -1.47 -17.31
C ALA A 132 3.27 -1.30 -18.55
N GLY A 133 2.58 -2.34 -19.01
CA GLY A 133 1.63 -2.23 -20.12
C GLY A 133 0.29 -1.56 -19.76
N LEU A 134 0.01 -1.38 -18.47
CA LEU A 134 -1.12 -0.58 -17.98
C LEU A 134 -0.72 0.89 -17.76
N ALA A 135 0.57 1.17 -17.74
CA ALA A 135 1.14 2.48 -17.47
C ALA A 135 1.34 3.29 -18.77
N SER A 136 1.21 4.61 -18.70
CA SER A 136 1.55 5.60 -19.72
C SER A 136 3.03 6.00 -19.70
N GLU A 137 3.68 5.99 -20.86
CA GLU A 137 5.06 6.50 -20.98
C GLU A 137 5.14 8.04 -20.89
N GLU A 138 4.03 8.75 -21.10
CA GLU A 138 4.00 10.23 -21.21
C GLU A 138 3.37 10.94 -19.99
N GLY A 139 2.69 10.21 -19.10
CA GLY A 139 1.85 10.78 -18.05
C GLY A 139 2.46 10.75 -16.65
N PRO A 140 2.07 11.66 -15.73
CA PRO A 140 2.78 11.93 -14.48
C PRO A 140 2.71 10.80 -13.43
N PHE A 141 1.84 9.82 -13.62
CA PHE A 141 1.67 8.66 -12.75
C PHE A 141 1.31 7.47 -13.62
N LEU A 142 2.07 6.38 -13.41
CA LEU A 142 2.12 5.12 -14.17
C LEU A 142 1.39 5.20 -15.50
#